data_AF-A0A2N2FZ87-F1
#
_entry.id   AF-A0A2N2FZ87-F1
#
_cell.length_a   1.000
_cell.length_b   1.000
_cell.length_c   1.000
_cell.angle_alpha   90.00
_cell.angle_beta   90.00
_cell.angle_gamma   90.00
#
_symmetry.space_group_name_H-M   'P 1'
#
loop_
_entity.id
_entity.type
_entity.pdbx_description
1 polymer ?
#
loop_
_entity_poly.entity_id
_entity_poly.type
_entity_poly.pdbx_seq_one_letter_code
_entity_poly.pdbx_strand_id
1 'polypeptide(L)'
;MIFAQKNKVLLGLFSPAGAESVPPLELLRRINQPLFVAELGGKSVLLPGATGTNGLKQENLLPFTAMVAPAPLSALGDASFCRDHHLLFPYIGGSMAKGISSVAMVKAFGEAGMLGFFGAAGLPLATVEAAIHELKGAGDFPFGCNLIHSPQEPELENALVELYLRQGIKLIEASAFLALTLPLVRYRTYGIYRQDDGRIITPNRIIAKISREEVSARFFAPPPEKFLRVLVEAGELTAQQAEWSTQIPMAQDVTAEADSGGHTDNRPALSLLPTILSQRAQFQAQYNYEQPLRVGLGGGIATPASAAAALSLGAAYLVTGSVNQACSEAGTCDEVRQLLAETRQADITMAPSGDMFEMGVNVQVLKRGTMFSMRAAKLYELYRSYSGLDALPSEERAKLEKTIFRAPLAEIWEATRTYFARRDPRQVERALADPKHQLALVFRWYLGQSPVWASSGESSRRVDYQIWCGPAMGAFNEWSKGSFLENVARRQVVAVALNILFGAAVLLRTHQLALQGIHLAAADKLSEPLEIAQIKEYLH
;
A
#
# COMPACT_ATOMS: atom_id res chain seq x y z
N MET A 1 23.62 -13.31 24.79
CA MET A 1 23.59 -14.59 25.53
C MET A 1 22.33 -15.34 25.15
N ILE A 2 22.41 -16.67 25.04
CA ILE A 2 21.28 -17.56 24.75
C ILE A 2 20.82 -18.16 26.08
N PHE A 3 19.56 -17.95 26.45
CA PHE A 3 18.95 -18.58 27.63
C PHE A 3 18.01 -19.70 27.17
N ALA A 4 18.16 -20.89 27.75
CA ALA A 4 17.36 -22.06 27.43
C ALA A 4 16.72 -22.64 28.70
N GLN A 5 15.49 -23.15 28.61
CA GLN A 5 14.79 -23.78 29.73
C GLN A 5 15.45 -25.11 30.16
N LYS A 6 15.17 -25.56 31.40
CA LYS A 6 15.81 -26.73 32.03
C LYS A 6 15.43 -28.09 31.42
N ASN A 7 14.28 -28.22 30.76
CA ASN A 7 13.85 -29.47 30.10
C ASN A 7 14.10 -29.36 28.59
N LYS A 8 15.30 -29.71 28.14
CA LYS A 8 15.69 -29.66 26.73
C LYS A 8 15.37 -30.99 26.04
N VAL A 9 14.46 -30.96 25.07
CA VAL A 9 14.14 -32.13 24.24
C VAL A 9 15.14 -32.20 23.10
N LEU A 10 15.75 -33.37 22.88
CA LEU A 10 16.60 -33.61 21.71
C LEU A 10 15.71 -33.71 20.46
N LEU A 11 15.96 -32.87 19.47
CA LEU A 11 15.17 -32.83 18.23
C LEU A 11 15.80 -33.63 17.08
N GLY A 12 17.13 -33.80 17.10
CA GLY A 12 17.83 -34.57 16.10
C GLY A 12 19.34 -34.33 16.09
N LEU A 13 19.96 -34.72 14.98
CA LEU A 13 21.38 -34.55 14.69
C LEU A 13 21.56 -33.64 13.47
N PHE A 14 22.59 -32.79 13.46
CA PHE A 14 22.95 -31.96 12.32
C PHE A 14 24.47 -31.95 12.10
N SER A 15 24.90 -31.68 10.87
CA SER A 15 26.30 -31.39 10.57
C SER A 15 26.53 -29.89 10.69
N PRO A 16 27.36 -29.40 11.62
CA PRO A 16 27.71 -28.00 11.68
C PRO A 16 28.50 -27.60 10.42
N ALA A 17 28.21 -26.43 9.87
CA ALA A 17 29.13 -25.79 8.94
C ALA A 17 30.36 -25.30 9.71
N GLY A 18 31.51 -25.14 9.03
CA GLY A 18 32.78 -24.74 9.67
C GLY A 18 32.62 -23.54 10.62
N ALA A 19 33.37 -23.56 11.73
CA ALA A 19 33.26 -22.55 12.77
C ALA A 19 33.75 -21.18 12.27
N GLU A 20 32.84 -20.38 11.72
CA GLU A 20 33.09 -18.96 11.50
C GLU A 20 32.94 -18.20 12.82
N SER A 21 33.81 -17.23 13.08
CA SER A 21 33.77 -16.39 14.29
C SER A 21 32.67 -15.32 14.19
N VAL A 22 31.46 -15.70 13.80
CA VAL A 22 30.32 -14.79 13.66
C VAL A 22 29.58 -14.74 15.00
N PRO A 23 29.28 -13.53 15.54
CA PRO A 23 28.47 -13.41 16.73
C PRO A 23 27.11 -14.14 16.56
N PRO A 24 26.61 -14.88 17.57
CA PRO A 24 25.40 -15.68 17.41
C PRO A 24 24.16 -14.90 16.94
N LEU A 25 24.08 -13.60 17.26
CA LEU A 25 23.00 -12.72 16.80
C LEU A 25 23.09 -12.47 15.29
N GLU A 26 24.28 -12.21 14.75
CA GLU A 26 24.48 -11.97 13.31
C GLU A 26 24.18 -13.22 12.46
N LEU A 27 24.26 -14.42 13.03
CA LEU A 27 23.84 -15.64 12.31
C LEU A 27 22.34 -15.61 11.96
N LEU A 28 21.49 -14.95 12.75
CA LEU A 28 20.06 -14.83 12.43
C LEU A 28 19.78 -13.98 11.19
N ARG A 29 20.72 -13.11 10.82
CA ARG A 29 20.67 -12.33 9.59
C ARG A 29 20.95 -13.16 8.33
N ARG A 30 21.55 -14.36 8.46
CA ARG A 30 21.74 -15.31 7.34
C ARG A 30 20.44 -16.03 7.01
N ILE A 31 19.50 -15.28 6.44
CA ILE A 31 18.10 -15.69 6.27
C ILE A 31 17.92 -16.91 5.35
N ASN A 32 18.90 -17.22 4.49
CA ASN A 32 18.81 -18.33 3.53
C ASN A 32 19.23 -19.70 4.10
N GLN A 33 19.82 -19.75 5.30
CA GLN A 33 20.35 -20.98 5.87
C GLN A 33 19.65 -21.33 7.18
N PRO A 34 19.43 -22.64 7.46
CA PRO A 34 18.92 -23.06 8.76
C PRO A 34 19.98 -22.86 9.84
N LEU A 35 19.52 -22.69 11.08
CA LEU A 35 20.39 -22.65 12.25
C LEU A 35 19.93 -23.68 13.28
N PHE A 36 20.87 -24.16 14.07
CA PHE A 36 20.65 -25.20 15.07
C PHE A 36 21.22 -24.76 16.42
N VAL A 37 20.50 -25.07 17.50
CA VAL A 37 20.98 -24.83 18.87
C VAL A 37 21.52 -26.13 19.43
N ALA A 38 22.84 -26.19 19.64
CA ALA A 38 23.57 -27.32 20.18
C ALA A 38 24.10 -27.01 21.58
N GLU A 39 24.38 -28.05 22.38
CA GLU A 39 25.07 -27.92 23.66
C GLU A 39 26.55 -28.23 23.49
N LEU A 40 27.40 -27.23 23.69
CA LEU A 40 28.85 -27.36 23.63
C LEU A 40 29.46 -26.83 24.93
N GLY A 41 30.18 -27.68 25.66
CA GLY A 41 30.81 -27.30 26.93
C GLY A 41 29.83 -26.79 27.99
N GLY A 42 28.61 -27.35 28.03
CA GLY A 42 27.56 -26.96 28.98
C GLY A 42 26.87 -25.62 28.65
N LYS A 43 27.06 -25.09 27.44
CA LYS A 43 26.44 -23.86 26.95
C LYS A 43 25.65 -24.12 25.67
N SER A 44 24.50 -23.47 25.54
CA SER A 44 23.74 -23.43 24.30
C SER A 44 24.42 -22.51 23.28
N VAL A 45 24.70 -23.04 22.10
CA VAL A 45 25.34 -22.32 20.99
C VAL A 45 24.49 -22.43 19.73
N LEU A 46 24.30 -21.31 19.02
CA LEU A 46 23.62 -21.26 17.73
C LEU A 46 24.64 -21.45 16.61
N LEU A 47 24.42 -22.42 15.72
CA LEU A 47 25.35 -22.81 14.66
C LEU A 47 24.62 -22.98 13.32
N PRO A 48 25.23 -22.56 12.19
CA PRO A 48 24.77 -22.95 10.87
C PRO A 48 25.09 -24.43 10.60
N GLY A 49 24.32 -25.06 9.72
CA GLY A 49 24.56 -26.45 9.34
C GLY A 49 23.47 -27.02 8.46
N ALA A 50 23.42 -28.35 8.34
CA ALA A 50 22.36 -29.04 7.60
C ALA A 50 21.95 -30.33 8.29
N THR A 51 20.66 -30.67 8.16
CA THR A 51 20.14 -32.00 8.51
C THR A 51 20.35 -32.95 7.33
N GLY A 52 21.19 -33.97 7.50
CA GLY A 52 21.45 -34.99 6.47
C GLY A 52 22.78 -35.69 6.68
N THR A 53 22.86 -36.97 6.32
CA THR A 53 24.06 -37.82 6.51
C THR A 53 24.85 -38.06 5.23
N ASN A 54 24.63 -37.29 4.15
CA ASN A 54 25.22 -37.55 2.82
C ASN A 54 26.75 -37.69 2.89
N GLY A 55 27.22 -38.93 3.02
CA GLY A 55 28.64 -39.30 3.13
C GLY A 55 29.35 -38.96 4.44
N LEU A 56 28.66 -38.40 5.45
CA LEU A 56 29.28 -37.97 6.70
C LEU A 56 29.22 -39.08 7.75
N LYS A 57 30.38 -39.36 8.38
CA LYS A 57 30.45 -40.29 9.51
C LYS A 57 29.70 -39.71 10.71
N GLN A 58 29.00 -40.59 11.43
CA GLN A 58 28.15 -40.23 12.59
C GLN A 58 28.89 -39.42 13.67
N GLU A 59 30.20 -39.62 13.77
CA GLU A 59 31.15 -38.93 14.66
C GLU A 59 31.29 -37.41 14.40
N ASN A 60 30.83 -36.90 13.25
CA ASN A 60 30.86 -35.47 12.93
C ASN A 60 29.51 -34.75 13.15
N LEU A 61 28.48 -35.46 13.63
CA LEU A 61 27.15 -34.90 13.85
C LEU A 61 26.99 -34.43 15.29
N LEU A 62 26.35 -33.27 15.46
CA LEU A 62 26.02 -32.72 16.78
C LEU A 62 24.53 -32.87 17.07
N PRO A 63 24.13 -33.20 18.31
CA PRO A 63 22.76 -33.10 18.75
C PRO A 63 22.28 -31.65 18.81
N PHE A 64 21.03 -31.40 18.42
CA PHE A 64 20.39 -30.08 18.58
C PHE A 64 19.08 -30.16 19.34
N THR A 65 18.76 -29.06 20.04
CA THR A 65 17.60 -28.92 20.93
C THR A 65 16.60 -27.85 20.44
N ALA A 66 17.02 -27.03 19.49
CA ALA A 66 16.15 -26.11 18.75
C ALA A 66 16.70 -25.89 17.34
N MET A 67 15.84 -25.47 16.41
CA MET A 67 16.23 -25.12 15.05
C MET A 67 15.47 -23.90 14.53
N VAL A 68 16.05 -23.23 13.55
CA VAL A 68 15.43 -22.12 12.81
C VAL A 68 15.47 -22.46 11.34
N ALA A 69 14.32 -22.41 10.69
CA ALA A 69 14.22 -22.61 9.25
C ALA A 69 14.73 -21.38 8.48
N PRO A 70 15.21 -21.56 7.22
CA PRO A 70 15.40 -20.43 6.32
C PRO A 70 14.12 -19.60 6.19
N ALA A 71 14.30 -18.28 6.08
CA ALA A 71 13.24 -17.31 5.79
C ALA A 71 13.71 -16.38 4.67
N PRO A 72 14.02 -16.91 3.46
CA PRO A 72 14.44 -16.07 2.34
C PRO A 72 13.34 -15.08 2.00
N LEU A 73 13.71 -13.87 1.55
CA LEU A 73 12.74 -12.80 1.31
C LEU A 73 11.66 -13.18 0.29
N SER A 74 12.01 -14.02 -0.70
CA SER A 74 11.10 -14.55 -1.71
C SER A 74 10.09 -15.57 -1.18
N ALA A 75 10.32 -16.14 0.00
CA ALA A 75 9.39 -17.05 0.68
C ALA A 75 8.57 -16.36 1.78
N LEU A 76 8.79 -15.07 2.04
CA LEU A 76 7.88 -14.29 2.87
C LEU A 76 6.58 -14.13 2.09
N GLY A 77 5.42 -14.46 2.66
CA GLY A 77 4.14 -14.33 1.96
C GLY A 77 3.91 -15.45 0.94
N ASP A 78 3.28 -15.13 -0.19
CA ASP A 78 2.89 -16.13 -1.19
C ASP A 78 3.82 -16.08 -2.42
N ALA A 79 4.62 -17.12 -2.62
CA ALA A 79 5.55 -17.21 -3.76
C ALA A 79 4.84 -17.18 -5.12
N SER A 80 3.57 -17.59 -5.19
CA SER A 80 2.79 -17.46 -6.44
C SER A 80 2.54 -16.01 -6.81
N PHE A 81 2.39 -15.11 -5.83
CA PHE A 81 2.22 -13.68 -6.10
C PHE A 81 3.43 -13.14 -6.84
N CYS A 82 4.63 -13.41 -6.31
CA CYS A 82 5.88 -12.99 -6.95
C CYS A 82 6.03 -13.56 -8.36
N ARG A 83 5.79 -14.85 -8.54
CA ARG A 83 5.91 -15.49 -9.86
C ARG A 83 4.92 -14.90 -10.89
N ASP A 84 3.67 -14.71 -10.50
CA ASP A 84 2.61 -14.31 -11.43
C ASP A 84 2.67 -12.80 -11.77
N HIS A 85 3.36 -12.00 -10.96
CA HIS A 85 3.62 -10.57 -11.19
C HIS A 85 5.08 -10.25 -11.53
N HIS A 86 5.93 -11.28 -11.74
CA HIS A 86 7.35 -11.15 -12.07
C HIS A 86 8.18 -10.34 -11.05
N LEU A 87 7.95 -10.59 -9.76
CA LEU A 87 8.61 -9.91 -8.64
C LEU A 87 9.64 -10.82 -7.96
N LEU A 88 10.61 -10.20 -7.30
CA LEU A 88 11.54 -10.85 -6.37
C LEU A 88 10.98 -10.87 -4.95
N PHE A 89 10.21 -9.83 -4.60
CA PHE A 89 9.67 -9.65 -3.25
C PHE A 89 8.17 -9.38 -3.28
N PRO A 90 7.38 -9.91 -2.33
CA PRO A 90 5.93 -9.70 -2.26
C PRO A 90 5.64 -8.38 -1.54
N TYR A 91 6.06 -7.29 -2.16
CA TYR A 91 6.01 -5.95 -1.61
C TYR A 91 5.52 -4.98 -2.68
N ILE A 92 4.53 -4.17 -2.28
CA ILE A 92 3.89 -3.17 -3.13
C ILE A 92 4.08 -1.78 -2.52
N GLY A 93 4.61 -0.85 -3.32
CA GLY A 93 4.42 0.58 -3.13
C GLY A 93 3.01 0.97 -3.57
N GLY A 94 2.08 1.11 -2.61
CA GLY A 94 0.70 1.44 -2.89
C GLY A 94 0.55 2.84 -3.50
N SER A 95 -0.48 3.05 -4.31
CA SER A 95 -0.66 4.36 -4.94
C SER A 95 -0.96 5.47 -3.94
N MET A 96 -0.43 6.65 -4.22
CA MET A 96 -0.68 7.88 -3.48
C MET A 96 -1.07 8.95 -4.51
N ALA A 97 -2.25 9.54 -4.32
CA ALA A 97 -2.92 10.40 -5.30
C ALA A 97 -2.08 11.61 -5.74
N LYS A 98 -2.52 12.27 -6.82
CA LYS A 98 -1.92 13.48 -7.38
C LYS A 98 -0.44 13.32 -7.77
N GLY A 99 -0.04 12.10 -8.16
CA GLY A 99 1.34 11.81 -8.57
C GLY A 99 2.35 11.74 -7.41
N ILE A 100 1.89 11.71 -6.16
CA ILE A 100 2.79 11.50 -5.00
C ILE A 100 3.51 10.15 -5.13
N SER A 101 2.78 9.10 -5.53
CA SER A 101 3.42 7.92 -6.10
C SER A 101 3.84 8.24 -7.54
N SER A 102 5.05 8.77 -7.66
CA SER A 102 5.60 9.35 -8.87
C SER A 102 6.14 8.29 -9.84
N VAL A 103 6.47 8.70 -11.06
CA VAL A 103 7.19 7.84 -12.03
C VAL A 103 8.52 7.34 -11.44
N ALA A 104 9.29 8.22 -10.77
CA ALA A 104 10.56 7.86 -10.16
C ALA A 104 10.40 6.79 -9.07
N MET A 105 9.34 6.90 -8.25
CA MET A 105 9.04 5.92 -7.20
C MET A 105 8.66 4.56 -7.79
N VAL A 106 7.76 4.55 -8.78
CA VAL A 106 7.32 3.32 -9.44
C VAL A 106 8.48 2.62 -10.13
N LYS A 107 9.33 3.39 -10.82
CA LYS A 107 10.57 2.89 -11.43
C LYS A 107 11.50 2.26 -10.39
N ALA A 108 11.75 2.96 -9.28
CA ALA A 108 12.64 2.47 -8.23
C ALA A 108 12.16 1.14 -7.62
N PHE A 109 10.85 0.98 -7.41
CA PHE A 109 10.29 -0.31 -6.98
C PHE A 109 10.44 -1.40 -8.05
N GLY A 110 10.08 -1.11 -9.30
CA GLY A 110 10.16 -2.05 -10.41
C GLY A 110 11.57 -2.59 -10.64
N GLU A 111 12.56 -1.70 -10.70
CA GLU A 111 13.98 -2.07 -10.87
C GLU A 111 14.52 -2.91 -9.69
N ALA A 112 13.95 -2.76 -8.50
CA ALA A 112 14.31 -3.54 -7.32
C ALA A 112 13.58 -4.90 -7.22
N GLY A 113 12.78 -5.28 -8.23
CA GLY A 113 11.98 -6.50 -8.20
C GLY A 113 10.78 -6.44 -7.25
N MET A 114 10.26 -5.24 -7.02
CA MET A 114 9.03 -4.97 -6.27
C MET A 114 7.98 -4.34 -7.19
N LEU A 115 6.75 -4.17 -6.72
CA LEU A 115 5.68 -3.57 -7.51
C LEU A 115 5.38 -2.14 -7.05
N GLY A 116 5.32 -1.19 -7.99
CA GLY A 116 4.87 0.18 -7.73
C GLY A 116 3.60 0.52 -8.53
N PHE A 117 2.68 1.27 -7.91
CA PHE A 117 1.50 1.81 -8.60
C PHE A 117 1.58 3.33 -8.77
N PHE A 118 1.48 3.80 -10.02
CA PHE A 118 1.45 5.24 -10.30
C PHE A 118 0.18 5.90 -9.75
N GLY A 119 0.35 7.02 -9.07
CA GLY A 119 -0.70 7.79 -8.40
C GLY A 119 -1.58 8.63 -9.32
N ALA A 120 -2.38 7.99 -10.17
CA ALA A 120 -3.18 8.68 -11.19
C ALA A 120 -4.37 9.49 -10.64
N ALA A 121 -4.88 9.16 -9.45
CA ALA A 121 -6.04 9.82 -8.86
C ALA A 121 -5.88 11.35 -8.77
N GLY A 122 -6.85 12.10 -9.31
CA GLY A 122 -6.86 13.56 -9.30
C GLY A 122 -5.93 14.24 -10.31
N LEU A 123 -5.23 13.49 -11.17
CA LEU A 123 -4.43 14.03 -12.26
C LEU A 123 -5.25 14.18 -13.56
N PRO A 124 -4.92 15.16 -14.42
CA PRO A 124 -5.45 15.23 -15.78
C PRO A 124 -5.04 14.00 -16.61
N LEU A 125 -5.92 13.58 -17.53
CA LEU A 125 -5.67 12.39 -18.38
C LEU A 125 -4.36 12.48 -19.17
N ALA A 126 -4.03 13.66 -19.70
CA ALA A 126 -2.78 13.90 -20.42
C ALA A 126 -1.52 13.69 -19.55
N THR A 127 -1.60 14.04 -18.26
CA THR A 127 -0.51 13.80 -17.30
C THR A 127 -0.35 12.31 -17.03
N VAL A 128 -1.46 11.57 -16.91
CA VAL A 128 -1.44 10.11 -16.74
C VAL A 128 -0.84 9.43 -17.97
N GLU A 129 -1.21 9.87 -19.18
CA GLU A 129 -0.66 9.34 -20.44
C GLU A 129 0.86 9.59 -20.57
N ALA A 130 1.31 10.79 -20.23
CA ALA A 130 2.74 11.11 -20.21
C ALA A 130 3.53 10.22 -19.21
N ALA A 131 3.00 10.02 -18.01
CA ALA A 131 3.61 9.16 -17.00
C ALA A 131 3.68 7.69 -17.47
N ILE A 132 2.66 7.19 -18.16
CA ILE A 132 2.67 5.84 -18.75
C ILE A 132 3.77 5.71 -19.81
N HIS A 133 3.91 6.70 -20.70
CA HIS A 133 4.95 6.70 -21.71
C HIS A 133 6.35 6.68 -21.08
N GLU A 134 6.57 7.48 -20.04
CA GLU A 134 7.85 7.53 -19.33
C GLU A 134 8.17 6.18 -18.64
N LEU A 135 7.20 5.58 -17.94
CA LEU A 135 7.38 4.29 -17.27
C LEU A 135 7.71 3.17 -18.26
N LYS A 136 7.01 3.12 -19.40
CA LYS A 136 7.30 2.15 -20.46
C LYS A 136 8.66 2.36 -21.12
N GLY A 137 9.10 3.61 -21.22
CA GLY A 137 10.42 3.95 -21.79
C GLY A 137 11.58 3.70 -20.83
N ALA A 138 11.30 3.55 -19.52
CA ALA A 138 12.33 3.43 -18.50
C ALA A 138 12.97 2.03 -18.40
N GLY A 139 12.31 0.98 -18.86
CA GLY A 139 12.85 -0.38 -18.85
C GLY A 139 11.77 -1.46 -18.80
N ASP A 140 12.20 -2.72 -18.81
CA ASP A 140 11.33 -3.89 -18.64
C ASP A 140 11.25 -4.26 -17.15
N PHE A 141 10.28 -3.70 -16.46
CA PHE A 141 9.97 -4.01 -15.07
C PHE A 141 8.46 -3.97 -14.83
N PRO A 142 7.93 -4.74 -13.87
CA PRO A 142 6.50 -4.73 -13.57
C PRO A 142 6.10 -3.41 -12.90
N PHE A 143 5.04 -2.80 -13.42
CA PHE A 143 4.40 -1.64 -12.79
C PHE A 143 2.89 -1.66 -13.05
N GLY A 144 2.15 -0.86 -12.28
CA GLY A 144 0.74 -0.63 -12.52
C GLY A 144 0.34 0.83 -12.38
N CYS A 145 -0.93 1.11 -12.69
CA CYS A 145 -1.54 2.43 -12.48
C CYS A 145 -2.73 2.31 -11.53
N ASN A 146 -2.96 3.33 -10.71
CA ASN A 146 -4.17 3.38 -9.89
C ASN A 146 -5.39 3.73 -10.74
N LEU A 147 -6.47 2.95 -10.60
CA LEU A 147 -7.80 3.33 -11.03
C LEU A 147 -8.63 3.59 -9.78
N ILE A 148 -8.96 4.85 -9.53
CA ILE A 148 -9.80 5.25 -8.39
C ILE A 148 -11.26 5.36 -8.83
N HIS A 149 -12.16 4.80 -8.03
CA HIS A 149 -13.58 4.98 -8.25
C HIS A 149 -13.99 6.44 -7.97
N SER A 150 -14.68 7.06 -8.92
CA SER A 150 -15.16 8.45 -8.82
C SER A 150 -16.66 8.51 -9.08
N PRO A 151 -17.53 8.26 -8.08
CA PRO A 151 -18.99 8.17 -8.28
C PRO A 151 -19.62 9.43 -8.91
N GLN A 152 -19.04 10.59 -8.66
CA GLN A 152 -19.53 11.89 -9.18
C GLN A 152 -19.00 12.19 -10.60
N GLU A 153 -18.01 11.45 -11.09
CA GLU A 153 -17.35 11.64 -12.39
C GLU A 153 -17.16 10.29 -13.10
N PRO A 154 -18.23 9.52 -13.39
CA PRO A 154 -18.13 8.19 -14.01
C PRO A 154 -17.46 8.22 -15.39
N GLU A 155 -17.58 9.33 -16.12
CA GLU A 155 -16.93 9.54 -17.42
C GLU A 155 -15.39 9.56 -17.30
N LEU A 156 -14.85 10.04 -16.17
CA LEU A 156 -13.41 10.04 -15.90
C LEU A 156 -12.87 8.62 -15.72
N GLU A 157 -13.61 7.78 -14.98
CA GLU A 157 -13.25 6.37 -14.79
C GLU A 157 -13.21 5.64 -16.13
N ASN A 158 -14.22 5.86 -16.99
CA ASN A 158 -14.24 5.29 -18.34
C ASN A 158 -13.08 5.79 -19.22
N ALA A 159 -12.78 7.09 -19.20
CA ALA A 159 -11.67 7.67 -19.97
C ALA A 159 -10.30 7.13 -19.53
N LEU A 160 -10.10 6.90 -18.22
CA LEU A 160 -8.88 6.27 -17.71
C LEU A 160 -8.76 4.82 -18.14
N VAL A 161 -9.84 4.03 -18.07
CA VAL A 161 -9.84 2.65 -18.57
C VAL A 161 -9.51 2.61 -20.06
N GLU A 162 -10.11 3.49 -20.86
CA GLU A 162 -9.81 3.56 -22.28
C GLU A 162 -8.34 3.92 -22.56
N LEU A 163 -7.80 4.90 -21.82
CA LEU A 163 -6.37 5.21 -21.87
C LEU A 163 -5.52 3.98 -21.53
N TYR A 164 -5.83 3.27 -20.45
CA TYR A 164 -5.08 2.08 -20.02
C TYR A 164 -5.12 0.96 -21.04
N LEU A 165 -6.28 0.70 -21.65
CA LEU A 165 -6.43 -0.30 -22.70
C LEU A 165 -5.65 0.09 -23.97
N ARG A 166 -5.79 1.34 -24.43
CA ARG A 166 -5.06 1.88 -25.60
C ARG A 166 -3.54 1.82 -25.37
N GLN A 167 -3.12 2.18 -24.17
CA GLN A 167 -1.73 2.16 -23.75
C GLN A 167 -1.30 0.76 -23.25
N GLY A 168 -2.10 -0.29 -23.40
CA GLY A 168 -1.70 -1.66 -23.03
C GLY A 168 -1.20 -1.81 -21.58
N ILE A 169 -1.69 -1.02 -20.63
CA ILE A 169 -1.45 -1.21 -19.20
C ILE A 169 -2.10 -2.54 -18.79
N LYS A 170 -1.30 -3.43 -18.21
CA LYS A 170 -1.71 -4.80 -17.88
C LYS A 170 -2.06 -5.00 -16.41
N LEU A 171 -1.81 -4.01 -15.57
CA LEU A 171 -2.04 -4.10 -14.14
C LEU A 171 -2.57 -2.77 -13.58
N ILE A 172 -3.67 -2.84 -12.85
CA ILE A 172 -4.20 -1.70 -12.11
C ILE A 172 -4.39 -2.02 -10.63
N GLU A 173 -4.23 -1.00 -9.78
CA GLU A 173 -4.72 -0.99 -8.41
C GLU A 173 -6.10 -0.32 -8.41
N ALA A 174 -7.16 -1.09 -8.22
CA ALA A 174 -8.52 -0.57 -8.14
C ALA A 174 -8.82 -0.14 -6.69
N SER A 175 -9.05 1.15 -6.45
CA SER A 175 -9.27 1.71 -5.11
C SER A 175 -10.58 2.51 -5.00
N ALA A 176 -11.08 2.64 -3.77
CA ALA A 176 -12.32 3.36 -3.43
C ALA A 176 -13.63 2.82 -4.05
N PHE A 177 -13.61 1.65 -4.70
CA PHE A 177 -14.81 1.03 -5.27
C PHE A 177 -15.78 0.58 -4.17
N LEU A 178 -17.03 1.02 -4.28
CA LEU A 178 -18.14 0.53 -3.45
C LEU A 178 -18.91 -0.61 -4.12
N ALA A 179 -18.93 -0.60 -5.45
CA ALA A 179 -19.51 -1.62 -6.30
C ALA A 179 -18.66 -1.76 -7.58
N LEU A 180 -18.82 -2.86 -8.30
CA LEU A 180 -18.20 -3.03 -9.60
C LEU A 180 -18.88 -2.12 -10.62
N THR A 181 -18.09 -1.61 -11.56
CA THR A 181 -18.55 -0.71 -12.63
C THR A 181 -18.32 -1.35 -13.99
N LEU A 182 -19.04 -0.86 -15.00
CA LEU A 182 -18.86 -1.34 -16.37
C LEU A 182 -17.43 -1.10 -16.89
N PRO A 183 -16.78 0.06 -16.70
CA PRO A 183 -15.39 0.26 -17.11
C PRO A 183 -14.40 -0.69 -16.42
N LEU A 184 -14.59 -0.99 -15.13
CA LEU A 184 -13.72 -1.92 -14.42
C LEU A 184 -13.84 -3.36 -14.95
N VAL A 185 -15.08 -3.80 -15.23
CA VAL A 185 -15.33 -5.11 -15.83
C VAL A 185 -14.75 -5.16 -17.25
N ARG A 186 -14.97 -4.12 -18.06
CA ARG A 186 -14.37 -3.97 -19.39
C ARG A 186 -12.86 -4.14 -19.33
N TYR A 187 -12.18 -3.44 -18.42
CA TYR A 187 -10.74 -3.56 -18.26
C TYR A 187 -10.32 -5.00 -17.96
N ARG A 188 -11.00 -5.67 -17.00
CA ARG A 188 -10.68 -7.04 -16.57
C ARG A 188 -10.82 -8.05 -17.69
N THR A 189 -11.85 -7.93 -18.52
CA THR A 189 -12.21 -8.93 -19.55
C THR A 189 -11.60 -8.62 -20.91
N TYR A 190 -11.04 -7.43 -21.11
CA TYR A 190 -10.49 -7.03 -22.40
C TYR A 190 -9.33 -7.93 -22.85
N GLY A 191 -9.48 -8.52 -24.04
CA GLY A 191 -8.50 -9.42 -24.63
C GLY A 191 -8.41 -10.79 -23.95
N ILE A 192 -9.39 -11.17 -23.12
CA ILE A 192 -9.46 -12.53 -22.55
C ILE A 192 -9.49 -13.57 -23.67
N TYR A 193 -8.76 -14.67 -23.47
CA TYR A 193 -8.73 -15.79 -24.41
C TYR A 193 -8.48 -17.12 -23.69
N ARG A 194 -8.76 -18.23 -24.37
CA ARG A 194 -8.46 -19.59 -23.91
C ARG A 194 -7.32 -20.18 -24.73
N GLN A 195 -6.33 -20.75 -24.06
CA GLN A 195 -5.21 -21.47 -24.68
C GLN A 195 -5.64 -22.88 -25.12
N ASP A 196 -4.80 -23.52 -25.96
CA ASP A 196 -5.04 -24.87 -26.49
C ASP A 196 -5.12 -25.94 -25.39
N ASP A 197 -4.43 -25.72 -24.26
CA ASP A 197 -4.48 -26.58 -23.07
C ASP A 197 -5.72 -26.34 -22.18
N GLY A 198 -6.59 -25.42 -22.59
CA GLY A 198 -7.84 -25.11 -21.93
C GLY A 198 -7.76 -24.02 -20.85
N ARG A 199 -6.56 -23.48 -20.54
CA ARG A 199 -6.40 -22.42 -19.54
C ARG A 199 -6.94 -21.08 -20.05
N ILE A 200 -7.59 -20.33 -19.16
CA ILE A 200 -8.10 -18.99 -19.47
C ILE A 200 -7.04 -17.96 -19.13
N ILE A 201 -6.62 -17.19 -20.12
CA ILE A 201 -5.64 -16.13 -19.97
C ILE A 201 -6.35 -14.78 -19.89
N THR A 202 -6.02 -14.04 -18.84
CA THR A 202 -6.50 -12.68 -18.61
C THR A 202 -5.33 -11.71 -18.75
N PRO A 203 -5.16 -11.03 -19.91
CA PRO A 203 -4.04 -10.12 -20.11
C PRO A 203 -4.02 -8.96 -19.11
N ASN A 204 -5.19 -8.52 -18.66
CA ASN A 204 -5.35 -7.40 -17.76
C ASN A 204 -5.70 -7.90 -16.35
N ARG A 205 -4.82 -7.60 -15.38
CA ARG A 205 -4.94 -7.98 -13.98
C ARG A 205 -5.37 -6.79 -13.12
N ILE A 206 -6.08 -7.09 -12.03
CA ILE A 206 -6.54 -6.12 -11.04
C ILE A 206 -6.03 -6.57 -9.68
N ILE A 207 -5.42 -5.64 -8.94
CA ILE A 207 -5.25 -5.73 -7.49
C ILE A 207 -6.29 -4.81 -6.86
N ALA A 208 -7.27 -5.37 -6.17
CA ALA A 208 -8.36 -4.59 -5.58
C ALA A 208 -8.02 -4.20 -4.15
N LYS A 209 -8.01 -2.90 -3.84
CA LYS A 209 -7.77 -2.39 -2.50
C LYS A 209 -9.07 -2.06 -1.81
N ILE A 210 -9.37 -2.79 -0.73
CA ILE A 210 -10.66 -2.81 -0.06
C ILE A 210 -10.48 -2.74 1.45
N SER A 211 -11.50 -2.27 2.16
CA SER A 211 -11.57 -2.32 3.62
C SER A 211 -12.83 -3.04 4.13
N ARG A 212 -13.71 -3.53 3.24
CA ARG A 212 -15.03 -4.06 3.60
C ARG A 212 -15.33 -5.41 2.95
N GLU A 213 -15.97 -6.28 3.72
CA GLU A 213 -16.32 -7.65 3.33
C GLU A 213 -17.24 -7.70 2.11
N GLU A 214 -18.22 -6.80 2.02
CA GLU A 214 -19.16 -6.75 0.91
C GLU A 214 -18.48 -6.34 -0.41
N VAL A 215 -17.36 -5.60 -0.34
CA VAL A 215 -16.58 -5.18 -1.51
C VAL A 215 -15.63 -6.30 -1.92
N SER A 216 -14.93 -6.94 -0.98
CA SER A 216 -14.06 -8.09 -1.29
C SER A 216 -14.85 -9.25 -1.90
N ALA A 217 -16.07 -9.53 -1.43
CA ALA A 217 -16.96 -10.54 -2.03
C ALA A 217 -17.15 -10.31 -3.54
N ARG A 218 -17.36 -9.05 -3.95
CA ARG A 218 -17.56 -8.69 -5.36
C ARG A 218 -16.29 -8.89 -6.19
N PHE A 219 -15.13 -8.63 -5.62
CA PHE A 219 -13.85 -8.82 -6.30
C PHE A 219 -13.42 -10.29 -6.39
N PHE A 220 -13.77 -11.11 -5.40
CA PHE A 220 -13.53 -12.56 -5.47
C PHE A 220 -14.53 -13.29 -6.38
N ALA A 221 -15.71 -12.73 -6.60
CA ALA A 221 -16.69 -13.27 -7.54
C ALA A 221 -16.28 -13.02 -9.01
N PRO A 222 -16.84 -13.79 -9.96
CA PRO A 222 -16.70 -13.50 -11.38
C PRO A 222 -17.33 -12.16 -11.79
N PRO A 223 -16.91 -11.60 -12.93
CA PRO A 223 -17.58 -10.48 -13.59
C PRO A 223 -19.10 -10.67 -13.68
N PRO A 224 -19.92 -9.68 -13.26
CA PRO A 224 -21.37 -9.81 -13.29
C PRO A 224 -21.92 -9.97 -14.71
N GLU A 225 -22.80 -10.97 -14.90
CA GLU A 225 -23.42 -11.28 -16.20
C GLU A 225 -24.10 -10.07 -16.86
N LYS A 226 -24.74 -9.21 -16.06
CA LYS A 226 -25.35 -7.96 -16.55
C LYS A 226 -24.34 -7.08 -17.30
N PHE A 227 -23.13 -6.94 -16.78
CA PHE A 227 -22.09 -6.14 -17.42
C PHE A 227 -21.49 -6.86 -18.63
N LEU A 228 -21.29 -8.18 -18.54
CA LEU A 228 -20.81 -8.98 -19.67
C LEU A 228 -21.77 -8.88 -20.86
N ARG A 229 -23.09 -8.97 -20.64
CA ARG A 229 -24.09 -8.82 -21.69
C ARG A 229 -24.02 -7.46 -22.37
N VAL A 230 -23.90 -6.38 -21.59
CA VAL A 230 -23.74 -5.02 -22.14
C VAL A 230 -22.48 -4.91 -22.99
N LEU A 231 -21.37 -5.52 -22.58
CA LEU A 231 -20.12 -5.51 -23.37
C LEU A 231 -20.23 -6.35 -24.65
N VAL A 232 -20.97 -7.46 -24.64
CA VAL A 232 -21.25 -8.26 -25.84
C VAL A 232 -22.13 -7.49 -26.82
N GLU A 233 -23.21 -6.86 -26.33
CA GLU A 233 -24.11 -6.03 -27.13
C GLU A 233 -23.38 -4.83 -27.76
N ALA A 234 -22.40 -4.26 -27.05
CA ALA A 234 -21.54 -3.19 -27.54
C ALA A 234 -20.41 -3.67 -28.49
N GLY A 235 -20.27 -4.98 -28.71
CA GLY A 235 -19.21 -5.56 -29.54
C GLY A 235 -17.81 -5.51 -28.93
N GLU A 236 -17.70 -5.22 -27.63
CA GLU A 236 -16.43 -5.17 -26.91
C GLU A 236 -15.97 -6.55 -26.42
N LEU A 237 -16.89 -7.49 -26.30
CA LEU A 237 -16.63 -8.90 -26.04
C LEU A 237 -17.38 -9.76 -27.05
N THR A 238 -16.79 -10.90 -27.40
CA THR A 238 -17.54 -12.00 -28.03
C THR A 238 -18.34 -12.76 -26.97
N ALA A 239 -19.38 -13.49 -27.39
CA ALA A 239 -20.13 -14.38 -26.49
C ALA A 239 -19.22 -15.40 -25.79
N GLN A 240 -18.23 -15.92 -26.51
CA GLN A 240 -17.26 -16.87 -25.98
C GLN A 240 -16.35 -16.24 -24.91
N GLN A 241 -15.92 -14.98 -25.10
CA GLN A 241 -15.15 -14.25 -24.09
C GLN A 241 -15.96 -13.94 -22.84
N ALA A 242 -17.25 -13.63 -22.99
CA ALA A 242 -18.16 -13.48 -21.86
C ALA A 242 -18.31 -14.80 -21.08
N GLU A 243 -18.43 -15.93 -21.76
CA GLU A 243 -18.46 -17.26 -21.12
C GLU A 243 -17.17 -17.58 -20.36
N TRP A 244 -15.99 -17.32 -20.94
CA TRP A 244 -14.72 -17.51 -20.23
C TRP A 244 -14.60 -16.57 -19.02
N SER A 245 -15.17 -15.36 -19.12
CA SER A 245 -15.13 -14.39 -18.04
C SER A 245 -15.83 -14.89 -16.78
N THR A 246 -16.82 -15.78 -16.88
CA THR A 246 -17.51 -16.32 -15.67
C THR A 246 -16.66 -17.31 -14.87
N GLN A 247 -15.49 -17.69 -15.37
CA GLN A 247 -14.59 -18.68 -14.76
C GLN A 247 -13.35 -18.04 -14.12
N ILE A 248 -13.28 -16.72 -14.09
CA ILE A 248 -12.19 -15.95 -13.47
C ILE A 248 -12.75 -15.04 -12.39
N PRO A 249 -11.99 -14.70 -11.34
CA PRO A 249 -12.39 -13.64 -10.42
C PRO A 249 -12.23 -12.26 -11.07
N MET A 250 -12.99 -11.29 -10.57
CA MET A 250 -12.77 -9.87 -10.88
C MET A 250 -11.36 -9.40 -10.48
N ALA A 251 -10.87 -9.83 -9.32
CA ALA A 251 -9.47 -9.66 -8.91
C ALA A 251 -8.94 -10.94 -8.26
N GLN A 252 -7.78 -11.38 -8.74
CA GLN A 252 -7.05 -12.51 -8.17
C GLN A 252 -6.40 -12.15 -6.82
N ASP A 253 -6.03 -10.88 -6.70
CA ASP A 253 -5.29 -10.30 -5.60
C ASP A 253 -6.13 -9.19 -4.96
N VAL A 254 -6.39 -9.32 -3.66
CA VAL A 254 -7.12 -8.33 -2.88
C VAL A 254 -6.22 -7.79 -1.77
N THR A 255 -6.01 -6.48 -1.74
CA THR A 255 -5.35 -5.82 -0.63
C THR A 255 -6.40 -5.45 0.41
N ALA A 256 -6.32 -6.08 1.58
CA ALA A 256 -7.02 -5.60 2.76
C ALA A 256 -6.33 -4.33 3.27
N GLU A 257 -6.98 -3.18 3.13
CA GLU A 257 -6.51 -1.89 3.62
C GLU A 257 -7.11 -1.61 5.00
N ALA A 258 -6.27 -1.77 6.02
CA ALA A 258 -6.55 -1.40 7.39
C ALA A 258 -6.39 0.12 7.59
N ASP A 259 -6.27 0.60 8.82
CA ASP A 259 -6.01 2.00 9.11
C ASP A 259 -4.78 2.55 8.35
N SER A 260 -5.04 3.49 7.43
CA SER A 260 -4.05 4.03 6.49
C SER A 260 -4.15 5.56 6.35
N GLY A 261 -3.13 6.18 5.77
CA GLY A 261 -3.17 7.61 5.44
C GLY A 261 -4.09 7.89 4.25
N GLY A 262 -4.78 9.03 4.25
CA GLY A 262 -5.77 9.34 3.21
C GLY A 262 -7.14 8.76 3.54
N HIS A 263 -7.89 8.27 2.55
CA HIS A 263 -9.19 7.66 2.81
C HIS A 263 -9.04 6.34 3.57
N THR A 264 -9.71 6.25 4.72
CA THR A 264 -9.65 5.07 5.60
C THR A 264 -10.93 4.96 6.43
N ASP A 265 -11.36 3.73 6.68
CA ASP A 265 -12.42 3.38 7.64
C ASP A 265 -11.84 3.13 9.06
N ASN A 266 -10.53 3.35 9.26
CA ASN A 266 -9.78 3.12 10.50
C ASN A 266 -9.88 1.69 11.05
N ARG A 267 -9.95 0.70 10.16
CA ARG A 267 -10.12 -0.70 10.58
C ARG A 267 -8.82 -1.27 11.16
N PRO A 268 -8.87 -1.98 12.30
CA PRO A 268 -7.68 -2.64 12.83
C PRO A 268 -7.18 -3.75 11.89
N ALA A 269 -5.90 -3.76 11.56
CA ALA A 269 -5.30 -4.79 10.69
C ALA A 269 -5.47 -6.21 11.25
N LEU A 270 -5.34 -6.36 12.58
CA LEU A 270 -5.45 -7.66 13.27
C LEU A 270 -6.84 -8.30 13.18
N SER A 271 -7.90 -7.52 12.93
CA SER A 271 -9.25 -8.05 12.73
C SER A 271 -9.65 -8.08 11.26
N LEU A 272 -9.27 -7.08 10.47
CA LEU A 272 -9.61 -7.01 9.05
C LEU A 272 -8.98 -8.17 8.26
N LEU A 273 -7.67 -8.39 8.37
CA LEU A 273 -6.97 -9.37 7.53
C LEU A 273 -7.53 -10.80 7.70
N PRO A 274 -7.68 -11.35 8.92
CA PRO A 274 -8.26 -12.68 9.10
C PRO A 274 -9.68 -12.80 8.53
N THR A 275 -10.48 -11.74 8.61
CA THR A 275 -11.85 -11.70 8.07
C THR A 275 -11.83 -11.85 6.54
N ILE A 276 -11.00 -11.08 5.85
CA ILE A 276 -10.87 -11.15 4.38
C ILE A 276 -10.23 -12.48 3.94
N LEU A 277 -9.28 -13.03 4.70
CA LEU A 277 -8.68 -14.35 4.44
C LEU A 277 -9.72 -15.50 4.53
N SER A 278 -10.63 -15.42 5.50
CA SER A 278 -11.75 -16.36 5.64
C SER A 278 -12.67 -16.30 4.42
N GLN A 279 -13.04 -15.09 3.99
CA GLN A 279 -13.87 -14.91 2.80
C GLN A 279 -13.17 -15.38 1.52
N ARG A 280 -11.87 -15.10 1.36
CA ARG A 280 -11.04 -15.64 0.27
C ARG A 280 -11.11 -17.17 0.22
N ALA A 281 -11.03 -17.86 1.36
CA ALA A 281 -11.14 -19.31 1.40
C ALA A 281 -12.53 -19.82 0.99
N GLN A 282 -13.60 -19.15 1.42
CA GLN A 282 -14.98 -19.46 1.03
C GLN A 282 -15.18 -19.33 -0.49
N PHE A 283 -14.72 -18.22 -1.08
CA PHE A 283 -14.86 -17.97 -2.52
C PHE A 283 -13.96 -18.87 -3.35
N GLN A 284 -12.74 -19.18 -2.88
CA GLN A 284 -11.88 -20.16 -3.53
C GLN A 284 -12.55 -21.55 -3.58
N ALA A 285 -13.20 -21.98 -2.49
CA ALA A 285 -13.92 -23.25 -2.45
C ALA A 285 -15.18 -23.23 -3.32
N GLN A 286 -15.90 -22.10 -3.35
CA GLN A 286 -17.12 -21.94 -4.13
C GLN A 286 -16.88 -21.98 -5.65
N TYR A 287 -15.88 -21.25 -6.13
CA TYR A 287 -15.62 -21.10 -7.57
C TYR A 287 -14.53 -22.04 -8.10
N ASN A 288 -13.73 -22.62 -7.21
CA ASN A 288 -12.64 -23.55 -7.55
C ASN A 288 -11.71 -23.01 -8.66
N TYR A 289 -11.32 -21.73 -8.54
CA TYR A 289 -10.42 -21.10 -9.51
C TYR A 289 -9.08 -21.84 -9.61
N GLU A 290 -8.58 -22.02 -10.83
CA GLU A 290 -7.30 -22.68 -11.10
C GLU A 290 -6.14 -21.92 -10.45
N GLN A 291 -6.12 -20.60 -10.59
CA GLN A 291 -5.21 -19.73 -9.86
C GLN A 291 -5.82 -19.45 -8.47
N PRO A 292 -5.10 -19.69 -7.35
CA PRO A 292 -5.62 -19.41 -6.02
C PRO A 292 -5.82 -17.91 -5.75
N LEU A 293 -6.93 -17.55 -5.12
CA LEU A 293 -7.16 -16.19 -4.61
C LEU A 293 -6.15 -15.86 -3.51
N ARG A 294 -5.67 -14.62 -3.50
CA ARG A 294 -4.67 -14.11 -2.56
C ARG A 294 -5.13 -12.82 -1.89
N VAL A 295 -4.69 -12.65 -0.65
CA VAL A 295 -4.99 -11.45 0.14
C VAL A 295 -3.70 -10.88 0.71
N GLY A 296 -3.38 -9.64 0.33
CA GLY A 296 -2.31 -8.87 0.96
C GLY A 296 -2.82 -7.92 2.03
N LEU A 297 -1.90 -7.26 2.74
CA LEU A 297 -2.23 -6.31 3.79
C LEU A 297 -1.52 -4.96 3.57
N GLY A 298 -2.32 -3.89 3.58
CA GLY A 298 -1.87 -2.50 3.68
C GLY A 298 -2.51 -1.80 4.89
N GLY A 299 -1.98 -0.64 5.26
CA GLY A 299 -2.38 0.09 6.46
C GLY A 299 -1.63 -0.39 7.71
N GLY A 300 -0.84 0.50 8.31
CA GLY A 300 -0.01 0.19 9.48
C GLY A 300 1.31 -0.55 9.21
N ILE A 301 1.60 -0.98 7.97
CA ILE A 301 2.87 -1.64 7.63
C ILE A 301 3.97 -0.60 7.43
N ALA A 302 4.92 -0.57 8.36
CA ALA A 302 5.93 0.48 8.44
C ALA A 302 7.25 0.06 9.11
N THR A 303 7.27 -1.06 9.82
CA THR A 303 8.44 -1.56 10.54
C THR A 303 8.59 -3.06 10.32
N PRO A 304 9.79 -3.62 10.51
CA PRO A 304 10.02 -5.06 10.57
C PRO A 304 8.97 -5.83 11.39
N ALA A 305 8.60 -5.30 12.57
CA ALA A 305 7.62 -5.93 13.45
C ALA A 305 6.21 -5.96 12.84
N SER A 306 5.75 -4.84 12.26
CA SER A 306 4.44 -4.78 11.59
C SER A 306 4.37 -5.71 10.37
N ALA A 307 5.46 -5.82 9.60
CA ALA A 307 5.56 -6.74 8.47
C ALA A 307 5.59 -8.21 8.92
N ALA A 308 6.37 -8.56 9.94
CA ALA A 308 6.40 -9.91 10.50
C ALA A 308 5.02 -10.33 11.04
N ALA A 309 4.28 -9.41 11.69
CA ALA A 309 2.93 -9.67 12.15
C ALA A 309 1.96 -9.92 10.99
N ALA A 310 1.98 -9.07 9.95
CA ALA A 310 1.17 -9.24 8.74
C ALA A 310 1.41 -10.59 8.05
N LEU A 311 2.67 -10.96 7.87
CA LEU A 311 3.07 -12.24 7.28
C LEU A 311 2.63 -13.42 8.15
N SER A 312 2.76 -13.31 9.47
CA SER A 312 2.31 -14.35 10.41
C SER A 312 0.79 -14.55 10.41
N LEU A 313 0.03 -13.50 10.10
CA LEU A 313 -1.43 -13.58 9.91
C LEU A 313 -1.82 -14.19 8.55
N GLY A 314 -0.86 -14.43 7.65
CA GLY A 314 -1.09 -15.05 6.35
C GLY A 314 -1.26 -14.06 5.20
N ALA A 315 -0.76 -12.84 5.31
CA ALA A 315 -0.73 -11.91 4.18
C ALA A 315 0.15 -12.48 3.03
N ALA A 316 -0.41 -12.54 1.82
CA ALA A 316 0.28 -12.99 0.63
C ALA A 316 1.37 -12.00 0.17
N TYR A 317 1.14 -10.71 0.42
CA TYR A 317 2.05 -9.61 0.12
C TYR A 317 1.78 -8.41 1.03
N LEU A 318 2.75 -7.51 1.12
CA LEU A 318 2.69 -6.30 1.94
C LEU A 318 2.50 -5.06 1.08
N VAL A 319 1.74 -4.08 1.58
CA VAL A 319 1.56 -2.79 0.92
C VAL A 319 1.95 -1.65 1.87
N THR A 320 2.81 -0.76 1.40
CA THR A 320 3.19 0.46 2.14
C THR A 320 2.75 1.71 1.41
N GLY A 321 2.49 2.77 2.18
CA GLY A 321 2.02 4.06 1.67
C GLY A 321 2.72 5.21 2.36
N SER A 322 2.31 5.54 3.60
CA SER A 322 2.80 6.72 4.32
C SER A 322 4.33 6.82 4.36
N VAL A 323 5.05 5.72 4.65
CA VAL A 323 6.52 5.70 4.70
C VAL A 323 7.17 6.07 3.35
N ASN A 324 6.53 5.71 2.23
CA ASN A 324 7.03 5.99 0.89
C ASN A 324 6.93 7.49 0.58
N GLN A 325 5.93 8.19 1.10
CA GLN A 325 5.78 9.64 0.90
C GLN A 325 6.95 10.45 1.50
N ALA A 326 7.62 9.92 2.53
CA ALA A 326 8.79 10.57 3.12
C ALA A 326 10.11 10.28 2.37
N CYS A 327 10.07 9.48 1.31
CA CYS A 327 11.25 9.11 0.52
C CYS A 327 11.52 10.11 -0.62
N SER A 328 12.76 10.21 -1.06
CA SER A 328 13.21 11.18 -2.07
C SER A 328 12.51 11.00 -3.42
N GLU A 329 12.06 9.80 -3.75
CA GLU A 329 11.37 9.49 -4.99
C GLU A 329 9.90 9.96 -4.99
N ALA A 330 9.33 10.33 -3.83
CA ALA A 330 7.95 10.78 -3.74
C ALA A 330 7.73 12.13 -4.45
N GLY A 331 6.63 12.21 -5.19
CA GLY A 331 6.16 13.43 -5.89
C GLY A 331 5.57 14.46 -4.94
N THR A 332 6.36 14.89 -3.96
CA THR A 332 6.03 15.93 -2.97
C THR A 332 7.26 16.78 -2.69
N CYS A 333 7.09 17.98 -2.14
CA CYS A 333 8.21 18.87 -1.82
C CYS A 333 9.03 18.42 -0.60
N ASP A 334 10.23 18.97 -0.49
CA ASP A 334 11.19 18.66 0.58
C ASP A 334 10.63 19.00 1.98
N GLU A 335 9.88 20.11 2.10
CA GLU A 335 9.27 20.50 3.37
C GLU A 335 8.25 19.48 3.87
N VAL A 336 7.47 18.87 2.96
CA VAL A 336 6.54 17.79 3.33
C VAL A 336 7.31 16.56 3.80
N ARG A 337 8.39 16.17 3.10
CA ARG A 337 9.20 15.02 3.54
C ARG A 337 9.82 15.25 4.91
N GLN A 338 10.28 16.48 5.19
CA GLN A 338 10.80 16.86 6.50
C GLN A 338 9.71 16.79 7.59
N LEU A 339 8.52 17.32 7.34
CA LEU A 339 7.38 17.21 8.28
C LEU A 339 7.02 15.74 8.56
N LEU A 340 7.04 14.89 7.53
CA LEU A 340 6.81 13.46 7.68
C LEU A 340 7.90 12.77 8.52
N ALA A 341 9.17 13.14 8.34
CA ALA A 341 10.28 12.59 9.14
C ALA A 341 10.20 12.96 10.63
N GLU A 342 9.56 14.08 10.97
CA GLU A 342 9.37 14.54 12.35
C GLU A 342 8.08 14.02 13.01
N THR A 343 7.22 13.35 12.23
CA THR A 343 5.89 12.90 12.67
C THR A 343 5.99 11.84 13.74
N ARG A 344 5.18 11.97 14.80
CA ARG A 344 5.01 10.95 15.85
C ARG A 344 3.63 10.30 15.74
N GLN A 345 3.43 9.21 16.47
CA GLN A 345 2.19 8.43 16.42
C GLN A 345 0.93 9.26 16.71
N ALA A 346 1.01 10.21 17.66
CA ALA A 346 -0.11 11.07 18.04
C ALA A 346 -0.30 12.31 17.13
N ASP A 347 0.54 12.50 16.10
CA ASP A 347 0.52 13.66 15.21
C ASP A 347 -0.47 13.50 14.02
N ILE A 348 -1.27 12.43 14.03
CA ILE A 348 -2.24 12.09 13.00
C ILE A 348 -3.66 12.41 13.48
N THR A 349 -4.56 12.76 12.56
CA THR A 349 -6.00 12.99 12.84
C THR A 349 -6.84 12.75 11.60
N MET A 350 -8.15 12.59 11.79
CA MET A 350 -9.13 12.67 10.70
C MET A 350 -9.48 14.13 10.40
N ALA A 351 -9.72 14.44 9.12
CA ALA A 351 -10.19 15.73 8.64
C ALA A 351 -11.16 15.55 7.44
N PRO A 352 -12.08 16.50 7.19
CA PRO A 352 -13.00 16.42 6.05
C PRO A 352 -12.29 16.22 4.70
N SER A 353 -12.82 15.27 3.92
CA SER A 353 -12.38 14.99 2.55
C SER A 353 -12.93 16.02 1.56
N GLY A 354 -12.25 16.22 0.43
CA GLY A 354 -12.66 17.21 -0.59
C GLY A 354 -13.60 16.66 -1.67
N ASP A 355 -13.54 15.36 -1.93
CA ASP A 355 -14.31 14.62 -2.95
C ASP A 355 -15.70 14.17 -2.43
N MET A 356 -15.80 13.87 -1.13
CA MET A 356 -17.06 13.49 -0.46
C MET A 356 -17.37 14.40 0.73
N PHE A 357 -17.03 15.69 0.60
CA PHE A 357 -17.18 16.71 1.63
C PHE A 357 -18.63 16.80 2.14
N GLU A 358 -19.59 16.87 1.23
CA GLU A 358 -21.01 17.03 1.52
C GLU A 358 -21.59 15.84 2.29
N MET A 359 -21.00 14.65 2.11
CA MET A 359 -21.38 13.40 2.78
C MET A 359 -20.72 13.24 4.17
N GLY A 360 -19.83 14.16 4.57
CA GLY A 360 -19.13 14.08 5.85
C GLY A 360 -18.05 13.01 5.93
N VAL A 361 -17.55 12.55 4.78
CA VAL A 361 -16.44 11.60 4.74
C VAL A 361 -15.15 12.31 5.13
N ASN A 362 -14.33 11.61 5.91
CA ASN A 362 -13.03 12.11 6.37
C ASN A 362 -11.87 11.34 5.72
N VAL A 363 -10.69 11.97 5.77
CA VAL A 363 -9.39 11.39 5.43
C VAL A 363 -8.43 11.56 6.61
N GLN A 364 -7.50 10.62 6.75
CA GLN A 364 -6.46 10.64 7.75
C GLN A 364 -5.25 11.46 7.27
N VAL A 365 -4.86 12.46 8.05
CA VAL A 365 -3.87 13.48 7.70
C VAL A 365 -2.92 13.79 8.86
N LEU A 366 -1.76 14.34 8.52
CA LEU A 366 -0.86 14.97 9.50
C LEU A 366 -1.50 16.25 10.07
N LYS A 367 -1.45 16.41 11.40
CA LYS A 367 -1.90 17.64 12.09
C LYS A 367 -0.75 18.49 12.62
N ARG A 368 0.46 17.93 12.73
CA ARG A 368 1.62 18.68 13.22
C ARG A 368 2.27 19.48 12.10
N GLY A 369 2.58 20.76 12.37
CA GLY A 369 3.24 21.64 11.41
C GLY A 369 2.32 22.23 10.32
N THR A 370 1.02 21.93 10.37
CA THR A 370 -0.03 22.45 9.49
C THR A 370 -1.31 22.69 10.30
N MET A 371 -2.15 23.63 9.87
CA MET A 371 -3.47 23.90 10.45
C MET A 371 -4.61 23.34 9.58
N PHE A 372 -4.29 22.57 8.53
CA PHE A 372 -5.26 22.06 7.57
C PHE A 372 -6.43 21.33 8.25
N SER A 373 -6.16 20.39 9.16
CA SER A 373 -7.21 19.58 9.79
C SER A 373 -8.22 20.44 10.58
N MET A 374 -7.74 21.43 11.31
CA MET A 374 -8.58 22.40 12.03
C MET A 374 -9.39 23.27 11.07
N ARG A 375 -8.75 23.77 10.00
CA ARG A 375 -9.40 24.61 8.98
C ARG A 375 -10.47 23.84 8.22
N ALA A 376 -10.18 22.62 7.79
CA ALA A 376 -11.13 21.74 7.13
C ALA A 376 -12.32 21.41 8.03
N ALA A 377 -12.08 21.09 9.31
CA ALA A 377 -13.15 20.87 10.29
C ALA A 377 -14.06 22.09 10.44
N LYS A 378 -13.48 23.30 10.52
CA LYS A 378 -14.23 24.56 10.58
C LYS A 378 -15.07 24.78 9.32
N LEU A 379 -14.52 24.52 8.13
CA LEU A 379 -15.29 24.61 6.88
C LEU A 379 -16.49 23.65 6.90
N TYR A 380 -16.32 22.43 7.39
CA TYR A 380 -17.41 21.46 7.48
C TYR A 380 -18.47 21.87 8.52
N GLU A 381 -18.07 22.41 9.67
CA GLU A 381 -18.98 22.96 10.68
C GLU A 381 -19.84 24.10 10.11
N LEU A 382 -19.21 25.04 9.41
CA LEU A 382 -19.91 26.15 8.75
C LEU A 382 -20.82 25.64 7.63
N TYR A 383 -20.34 24.68 6.83
CA TYR A 383 -21.14 24.05 5.80
C TYR A 383 -22.39 23.42 6.42
N ARG A 384 -22.31 22.71 7.54
CA ARG A 384 -23.50 22.13 8.19
C ARG A 384 -24.45 23.19 8.73
N SER A 385 -23.92 24.26 9.30
CA SER A 385 -24.69 25.27 10.03
C SER A 385 -25.43 26.27 9.14
N TYR A 386 -24.94 26.56 7.93
CA TYR A 386 -25.48 27.62 7.08
C TYR A 386 -25.96 27.12 5.72
N SER A 387 -27.01 27.75 5.17
CA SER A 387 -27.65 27.33 3.91
C SER A 387 -26.95 27.83 2.64
N GLY A 388 -26.02 28.78 2.75
CA GLY A 388 -25.29 29.35 1.61
C GLY A 388 -24.28 30.42 2.04
N LEU A 389 -23.57 31.01 1.08
CA LEU A 389 -22.53 32.03 1.33
C LEU A 389 -23.10 33.29 2.00
N ASP A 390 -24.28 33.75 1.59
CA ASP A 390 -24.92 34.95 2.14
C ASP A 390 -25.49 34.75 3.55
N ALA A 391 -25.67 33.50 3.97
CA ALA A 391 -26.13 33.16 5.31
C ALA A 391 -24.99 33.15 6.34
N LEU A 392 -23.72 33.26 5.91
CA LEU A 392 -22.57 33.30 6.82
C LEU A 392 -22.55 34.62 7.60
N PRO A 393 -22.38 34.59 8.94
CA PRO A 393 -22.18 35.81 9.72
C PRO A 393 -20.98 36.61 9.18
N SER A 394 -21.11 37.93 9.15
CA SER A 394 -20.10 38.83 8.58
C SER A 394 -18.70 38.63 9.20
N GLU A 395 -18.64 38.39 10.51
CA GLU A 395 -17.39 38.11 11.23
C GLU A 395 -16.75 36.78 10.78
N GLU A 396 -17.55 35.72 10.63
CA GLU A 396 -17.06 34.42 10.17
C GLU A 396 -16.58 34.49 8.72
N ARG A 397 -17.33 35.19 7.85
CA ARG A 397 -16.91 35.46 6.47
C ARG A 397 -15.57 36.20 6.42
N ALA A 398 -15.41 37.27 7.20
CA ALA A 398 -14.17 38.03 7.24
C ALA A 398 -12.98 37.17 7.73
N LYS A 399 -13.19 36.29 8.71
CA LYS A 399 -12.17 35.34 9.18
C LYS A 399 -11.78 34.34 8.08
N LEU A 400 -12.76 33.78 7.35
CA LEU A 400 -12.51 32.85 6.25
C LEU A 400 -11.67 33.51 5.15
N GLU A 401 -12.09 34.68 4.68
CA GLU A 401 -11.42 35.44 3.63
C GLU A 401 -10.00 35.82 4.04
N LYS A 402 -9.77 36.21 5.29
CA LYS A 402 -8.44 36.59 5.79
C LYS A 402 -7.51 35.41 6.02
N THR A 403 -7.99 34.32 6.63
CA THR A 403 -7.12 33.28 7.22
C THR A 403 -7.05 31.99 6.42
N ILE A 404 -8.12 31.60 5.73
CA ILE A 404 -8.21 30.33 4.99
C ILE A 404 -8.07 30.61 3.49
N PHE A 405 -9.00 31.38 2.91
CA PHE A 405 -9.02 31.62 1.48
C PHE A 405 -7.95 32.62 1.04
N ARG A 406 -7.64 33.60 1.89
CA ARG A 406 -6.73 34.73 1.59
C ARG A 406 -7.17 35.52 0.35
N ALA A 407 -8.46 35.56 0.12
CA ALA A 407 -9.16 36.29 -0.93
C ALA A 407 -10.65 36.39 -0.56
N PRO A 408 -11.39 37.37 -1.09
CA PRO A 408 -12.84 37.43 -0.98
C PRO A 408 -13.51 36.14 -1.48
N LEU A 409 -14.56 35.66 -0.79
CA LEU A 409 -15.25 34.42 -1.20
C LEU A 409 -15.89 34.54 -2.58
N ALA A 410 -16.25 35.76 -3.00
CA ALA A 410 -16.76 36.04 -4.35
C ALA A 410 -15.71 35.72 -5.43
N GLU A 411 -14.43 36.04 -5.19
CA GLU A 411 -13.34 35.72 -6.12
C GLU A 411 -13.08 34.21 -6.17
N ILE A 412 -13.15 33.53 -5.02
CA ILE A 412 -13.03 32.06 -4.96
C ILE A 412 -14.17 31.39 -5.73
N TRP A 413 -15.39 31.90 -5.59
CA TRP A 413 -16.54 31.41 -6.36
C TRP A 413 -16.31 31.59 -7.87
N GLU A 414 -15.87 32.76 -8.31
CA GLU A 414 -15.61 33.03 -9.73
C GLU A 414 -14.52 32.12 -10.33
N ALA A 415 -13.45 31.87 -9.59
CA ALA A 415 -12.41 30.91 -9.99
C ALA A 415 -12.98 29.48 -10.06
N THR A 416 -13.78 29.09 -9.07
CA THR A 416 -14.42 27.76 -8.99
C THR A 416 -15.42 27.55 -10.14
N ARG A 417 -16.22 28.58 -10.45
CA ARG A 417 -17.15 28.59 -11.58
C ARG A 417 -16.41 28.42 -12.91
N THR A 418 -15.31 29.14 -13.10
CA THR A 418 -14.48 29.05 -14.31
C THR A 418 -13.88 27.66 -14.49
N TYR A 419 -13.42 27.03 -13.40
CA TYR A 419 -12.89 25.67 -13.40
C TYR A 419 -13.97 24.65 -13.82
N PHE A 420 -15.13 24.67 -13.16
CA PHE A 420 -16.20 23.72 -13.45
C PHE A 420 -16.87 23.97 -14.80
N ALA A 421 -16.96 25.21 -15.29
CA ALA A 421 -17.50 25.50 -16.62
C ALA A 421 -16.73 24.78 -17.75
N ARG A 422 -15.46 24.42 -17.55
CA ARG A 422 -14.67 23.64 -18.51
C ARG A 422 -14.69 22.14 -18.24
N ARG A 423 -14.75 21.75 -16.96
CA ARG A 423 -14.63 20.35 -16.52
C ARG A 423 -15.97 19.63 -16.42
N ASP A 424 -16.95 20.25 -15.76
CA ASP A 424 -18.29 19.72 -15.56
C ASP A 424 -19.29 20.89 -15.37
N PRO A 425 -19.86 21.43 -16.46
CA PRO A 425 -20.79 22.56 -16.40
C PRO A 425 -22.02 22.33 -15.50
N ARG A 426 -22.42 21.06 -15.30
CA ARG A 426 -23.56 20.68 -14.44
C ARG A 426 -23.35 21.13 -12.99
N GLN A 427 -22.10 21.17 -12.51
CA GLN A 427 -21.79 21.67 -11.17
C GLN A 427 -22.09 23.17 -11.02
N VAL A 428 -21.84 23.95 -12.08
CA VAL A 428 -22.13 25.39 -12.10
C VAL A 428 -23.63 25.63 -12.12
N GLU A 429 -24.35 24.94 -13.01
CA GLU A 429 -25.82 25.02 -13.10
C GLU A 429 -26.48 24.71 -11.75
N ARG A 430 -26.05 23.63 -11.10
CA ARG A 430 -26.55 23.27 -9.77
C ARG A 430 -26.21 24.32 -8.71
N ALA A 431 -24.99 24.85 -8.70
CA ALA A 431 -24.58 25.85 -7.71
C ALA A 431 -25.35 27.18 -7.85
N LEU A 432 -25.78 27.54 -9.06
CA LEU A 432 -26.63 28.72 -9.28
C LEU A 432 -28.07 28.52 -8.76
N ALA A 433 -28.56 27.27 -8.74
CA ALA A 433 -29.89 26.93 -8.24
C ALA A 433 -29.91 26.57 -6.74
N ASP A 434 -28.79 26.11 -6.19
CA ASP A 434 -28.65 25.62 -4.81
C ASP A 434 -27.50 26.37 -4.09
N PRO A 435 -27.82 27.39 -3.27
CA PRO A 435 -26.82 28.14 -2.49
C PRO A 435 -25.98 27.26 -1.56
N LYS A 436 -26.50 26.11 -1.12
CA LYS A 436 -25.77 25.17 -0.28
C LYS A 436 -24.69 24.45 -1.07
N HIS A 437 -25.01 24.07 -2.31
CA HIS A 437 -24.05 23.50 -3.24
C HIS A 437 -22.96 24.52 -3.62
N GLN A 438 -23.34 25.78 -3.84
CA GLN A 438 -22.36 26.85 -4.08
C GLN A 438 -21.36 26.99 -2.91
N LEU A 439 -21.87 26.99 -1.68
CA LEU A 439 -21.05 27.02 -0.47
C LEU A 439 -20.10 25.81 -0.40
N ALA A 440 -20.60 24.61 -0.71
CA ALA A 440 -19.78 23.40 -0.76
C ALA A 440 -18.64 23.52 -1.80
N LEU A 441 -18.93 23.97 -3.02
CA LEU A 441 -17.90 24.11 -4.05
C LEU A 441 -16.82 25.13 -3.66
N VAL A 442 -17.19 26.26 -3.06
CA VAL A 442 -16.23 27.25 -2.54
C VAL A 442 -15.36 26.64 -1.43
N PHE A 443 -15.93 25.86 -0.51
CA PHE A 443 -15.13 25.21 0.54
C PHE A 443 -14.25 24.09 0.00
N ARG A 444 -14.75 23.32 -0.97
CA ARG A 444 -13.99 22.28 -1.68
C ARG A 444 -12.83 22.85 -2.49
N TRP A 445 -12.87 24.12 -2.90
CA TRP A 445 -11.70 24.78 -3.48
C TRP A 445 -10.50 24.72 -2.52
N TYR A 446 -10.69 25.08 -1.25
CA TYR A 446 -9.60 25.03 -0.26
C TYR A 446 -9.09 23.60 -0.07
N LEU A 447 -10.01 22.64 0.10
CA LEU A 447 -9.68 21.22 0.28
C LEU A 447 -8.93 20.68 -0.95
N GLY A 448 -9.37 21.03 -2.16
CA GLY A 448 -8.74 20.60 -3.42
C GLY A 448 -7.35 21.20 -3.63
N GLN A 449 -7.12 22.44 -3.23
CA GLN A 449 -5.84 23.15 -3.38
C GLN A 449 -4.82 22.77 -2.30
N SER A 450 -5.28 22.46 -1.08
CA SER A 450 -4.40 22.14 0.06
C SER A 450 -3.34 21.03 -0.18
N PRO A 451 -3.63 19.90 -0.87
CA PRO A 451 -2.60 18.91 -1.19
C PRO A 451 -1.76 19.33 -2.41
N VAL A 452 -2.25 20.24 -3.27
CA VAL A 452 -1.46 20.79 -4.39
C VAL A 452 -0.38 21.71 -3.84
N TRP A 453 -0.74 22.61 -2.92
CA TRP A 453 0.23 23.48 -2.22
C TRP A 453 1.30 22.67 -1.48
N ALA A 454 0.89 21.58 -0.83
CA ALA A 454 1.82 20.68 -0.15
C ALA A 454 2.79 20.03 -1.15
N SER A 455 2.28 19.49 -2.25
CA SER A 455 3.11 18.79 -3.24
C SER A 455 4.06 19.74 -3.98
N SER A 456 3.61 20.96 -4.29
CA SER A 456 4.40 21.97 -5.00
C SER A 456 5.35 22.78 -4.12
N GLY A 457 5.27 22.64 -2.79
CA GLY A 457 6.08 23.42 -1.87
C GLY A 457 5.72 24.91 -1.85
N GLU A 458 4.43 25.25 -1.97
CA GLU A 458 3.98 26.65 -1.89
C GLU A 458 4.19 27.22 -0.47
N SER A 459 5.36 27.79 -0.24
CA SER A 459 5.83 28.24 1.07
C SER A 459 4.86 29.19 1.79
N SER A 460 4.16 30.06 1.04
CA SER A 460 3.16 30.98 1.60
C SER A 460 1.95 30.23 2.19
N ARG A 461 1.71 29.00 1.75
CA ARG A 461 0.61 28.10 2.14
C ARG A 461 1.05 26.94 3.03
N ARG A 462 2.26 26.95 3.60
CA ARG A 462 2.74 25.87 4.49
C ARG A 462 1.75 25.47 5.60
N VAL A 463 1.11 26.46 6.23
CA VAL A 463 0.10 26.23 7.28
C VAL A 463 -1.21 25.59 6.78
N ASP A 464 -1.38 25.49 5.46
CA ASP A 464 -2.54 24.96 4.76
C ASP A 464 -2.27 23.60 4.11
N TYR A 465 -1.07 23.03 4.28
CA TYR A 465 -0.72 21.77 3.64
C TYR A 465 -1.62 20.63 4.13
N GLN A 466 -2.33 19.99 3.21
CA GLN A 466 -2.95 18.69 3.43
C GLN A 466 -1.93 17.60 3.09
N ILE A 467 -1.55 16.83 4.10
CA ILE A 467 -0.60 15.72 3.95
C ILE A 467 -1.28 14.45 4.44
N TRP A 468 -1.64 13.56 3.51
CA TRP A 468 -2.25 12.27 3.83
C TRP A 468 -1.25 11.34 4.47
N CYS A 469 -1.43 11.03 5.75
CA CYS A 469 -0.45 10.26 6.51
C CYS A 469 -1.16 9.50 7.62
N GLY A 470 -0.80 8.22 7.79
CA GLY A 470 -1.31 7.38 8.88
C GLY A 470 -0.29 7.20 10.01
N PRO A 471 -0.69 6.57 11.13
CA PRO A 471 0.19 6.34 12.29
C PRO A 471 1.42 5.48 11.96
N ALA A 472 1.39 4.74 10.85
CA ALA A 472 2.52 4.06 10.24
C ALA A 472 3.79 4.93 10.16
N MET A 473 3.68 6.22 9.81
CA MET A 473 4.84 7.11 9.75
C MET A 473 5.50 7.31 11.11
N GLY A 474 4.70 7.50 12.17
CA GLY A 474 5.23 7.65 13.53
C GLY A 474 5.94 6.39 14.02
N ALA A 475 5.40 5.21 13.70
CA ALA A 475 6.04 3.93 14.01
C ALA A 475 7.36 3.73 13.25
N PHE A 476 7.39 4.09 11.97
CA PHE A 476 8.62 4.08 11.16
C PHE A 476 9.68 5.02 11.74
N ASN A 477 9.30 6.26 12.07
CA ASN A 477 10.23 7.25 12.60
C ASN A 477 10.83 6.80 13.93
N GLU A 478 10.03 6.23 14.84
CA GLU A 478 10.54 5.69 16.10
C GLU A 478 11.51 4.52 15.88
N TRP A 479 11.17 3.58 14.99
CA TRP A 479 12.04 2.45 14.66
C TRP A 479 13.34 2.88 13.97
N SER A 480 13.28 3.91 13.12
CA SER A 480 14.44 4.40 12.35
C SER A 480 15.38 5.33 13.13
N LYS A 481 14.99 5.73 14.34
CA LYS A 481 15.71 6.72 15.15
C LYS A 481 17.13 6.26 15.47
N GLY A 482 18.10 7.17 15.37
CA GLY A 482 19.53 6.91 15.55
C GLY A 482 20.20 6.19 14.37
N SER A 483 19.45 5.82 13.33
CA SER A 483 19.98 5.16 12.13
C SER A 483 20.14 6.13 10.96
N PHE A 484 20.68 5.65 9.84
CA PHE A 484 20.76 6.45 8.62
C PHE A 484 19.38 6.85 8.05
N LEU A 485 18.32 6.08 8.32
CA LEU A 485 16.95 6.37 7.86
C LEU A 485 16.27 7.50 8.67
N GLU A 486 16.84 7.90 9.81
CA GLU A 486 16.39 9.11 10.52
C GLU A 486 16.60 10.35 9.63
N ASN A 487 17.69 10.39 8.87
CA ASN A 487 17.95 11.44 7.91
C ASN A 487 17.05 11.30 6.68
N VAL A 488 16.11 12.25 6.51
CA VAL A 488 15.15 12.27 5.40
C VAL A 488 15.82 12.21 4.02
N ALA A 489 17.00 12.81 3.85
CA ALA A 489 17.73 12.80 2.58
C ALA A 489 18.26 11.40 2.20
N ARG A 490 18.29 10.49 3.17
CA ARG A 490 18.72 9.09 2.98
C ARG A 490 17.54 8.12 2.89
N ARG A 491 16.30 8.60 2.94
CA ARG A 491 15.09 7.77 2.74
C ARG A 491 14.87 7.53 1.25
N GLN A 492 15.25 6.35 0.81
CA GLN A 492 14.96 5.83 -0.54
C GLN A 492 13.95 4.70 -0.41
N VAL A 493 12.96 4.65 -1.30
CA VAL A 493 11.87 3.67 -1.18
C VAL A 493 12.35 2.22 -1.15
N VAL A 494 13.40 1.90 -1.91
CA VAL A 494 13.99 0.54 -1.93
C VAL A 494 14.72 0.23 -0.63
N ALA A 495 15.46 1.20 -0.07
CA ALA A 495 16.15 1.01 1.21
C ALA A 495 15.15 0.78 2.35
N VAL A 496 14.06 1.55 2.36
CA VAL A 496 12.96 1.38 3.32
C VAL A 496 12.32 0.01 3.18
N ALA A 497 11.94 -0.38 1.96
CA ALA A 497 11.27 -1.66 1.71
C ALA A 497 12.14 -2.87 2.08
N LEU A 498 13.41 -2.86 1.67
CA LEU A 498 14.34 -3.95 1.99
C LEU A 498 14.58 -4.08 3.49
N ASN A 499 14.71 -2.97 4.22
CA ASN A 499 14.87 -3.04 5.67
C ASN A 499 13.63 -3.58 6.38
N ILE A 500 12.42 -3.21 5.92
CA ILE A 500 11.17 -3.75 6.45
C ILE A 500 11.09 -5.26 6.22
N LEU A 501 11.33 -5.73 4.98
CA LEU A 501 11.27 -7.15 4.62
C LEU A 501 12.36 -7.97 5.30
N PHE A 502 13.61 -7.52 5.22
CA PHE A 502 14.76 -8.20 5.81
C PHE A 502 14.64 -8.28 7.33
N GLY A 503 14.32 -7.17 7.98
CA GLY A 503 14.06 -7.16 9.41
C GLY A 503 12.91 -8.10 9.79
N ALA A 504 11.85 -8.17 8.98
CA ALA A 504 10.74 -9.09 9.23
C ALA A 504 11.19 -10.57 9.18
N ALA A 505 12.00 -10.96 8.19
CA ALA A 505 12.57 -12.30 8.12
C ALA A 505 13.40 -12.64 9.37
N VAL A 506 14.23 -11.70 9.82
CA VAL A 506 15.07 -11.88 11.01
C VAL A 506 14.23 -11.98 12.29
N LEU A 507 13.17 -11.18 12.42
CA LEU A 507 12.25 -11.26 13.56
C LEU A 507 11.46 -12.57 13.57
N LEU A 508 10.98 -13.05 12.41
CA LEU A 508 10.31 -14.34 12.30
C LEU A 508 11.23 -15.50 12.73
N ARG A 509 12.50 -15.48 12.28
CA ARG A 509 13.53 -16.43 12.70
C ARG A 509 13.79 -16.39 14.20
N THR A 510 13.82 -15.19 14.77
CA THR A 510 13.98 -14.99 16.21
C THR A 510 12.78 -15.55 16.99
N HIS A 511 11.56 -15.34 16.51
CA HIS A 511 10.36 -15.89 17.14
C HIS A 511 10.30 -17.42 17.09
N GLN A 512 10.80 -18.06 16.03
CA GLN A 512 10.92 -19.53 15.98
C GLN A 512 11.75 -20.07 17.15
N LEU A 513 12.86 -19.41 17.51
CA LEU A 513 13.66 -19.78 18.69
C LEU A 513 12.89 -19.57 19.99
N ALA A 514 12.20 -18.44 20.13
CA ALA A 514 11.42 -18.14 21.33
C ALA A 514 10.33 -19.19 21.59
N LEU A 515 9.65 -19.68 20.55
CA LEU A 515 8.65 -20.76 20.64
C LEU A 515 9.26 -22.10 21.10
N GLN A 516 10.57 -22.28 20.95
CA GLN A 516 11.32 -23.45 21.41
C GLN A 516 12.00 -23.21 22.77
N GLY A 517 11.63 -22.14 23.49
CA GLY A 517 12.18 -21.80 24.80
C GLY A 517 13.61 -21.24 24.76
N ILE A 518 14.06 -20.78 23.59
CA ILE A 518 15.37 -20.15 23.39
C ILE A 518 15.19 -18.63 23.32
N HIS A 519 15.68 -17.93 24.34
CA HIS A 519 15.61 -16.47 24.41
C HIS A 519 16.98 -15.84 24.13
N LEU A 520 16.99 -14.85 23.24
CA LEU A 520 18.19 -14.12 22.84
C LEU A 520 18.19 -12.73 23.47
N ALA A 521 19.23 -12.41 24.23
CA ALA A 521 19.43 -11.05 24.71
C ALA A 521 19.73 -10.11 23.54
N ALA A 522 19.16 -8.89 23.56
CA ALA A 522 19.33 -7.85 22.54
C ALA A 522 18.79 -8.21 21.14
N ALA A 523 17.73 -9.03 21.06
CA ALA A 523 17.09 -9.40 19.81
C ALA A 523 16.43 -8.22 19.07
N ASP A 524 16.04 -7.17 19.79
CA ASP A 524 15.51 -5.91 19.27
C ASP A 524 16.48 -5.24 18.28
N LYS A 525 17.79 -5.29 18.57
CA LYS A 525 18.86 -4.71 17.74
C LYS A 525 19.01 -5.38 16.37
N LEU A 526 18.53 -6.61 16.22
CA LEU A 526 18.66 -7.36 14.97
C LEU A 526 17.87 -6.73 13.82
N SER A 527 16.82 -5.98 14.17
CA SER A 527 15.94 -5.31 13.22
C SER A 527 16.27 -3.84 13.00
N GLU A 528 17.38 -3.34 13.56
CA GLU A 528 17.87 -1.99 13.28
C GLU A 528 18.16 -1.80 11.77
N PRO A 529 17.90 -0.60 11.21
CA PRO A 529 18.15 -0.35 9.80
C PRO A 529 19.61 -0.58 9.39
N LEU A 530 19.79 -1.31 8.29
CA LEU A 530 21.05 -1.57 7.62
C LEU A 530 21.08 -0.91 6.24
N GLU A 531 22.27 -0.48 5.82
CA GLU A 531 22.49 -0.03 4.45
C GLU A 531 22.22 -1.19 3.48
N ILE A 532 21.75 -0.89 2.26
CA ILE A 532 21.45 -1.93 1.27
C ILE A 532 22.66 -2.85 1.00
N ALA A 533 23.88 -2.29 0.98
CA ALA A 533 25.10 -3.07 0.81
C ALA A 533 25.27 -4.15 1.90
N GLN A 534 25.00 -3.80 3.16
CA GLN A 534 25.05 -4.73 4.28
C GLN A 534 23.95 -5.78 4.20
N ILE A 535 22.72 -5.40 3.78
CA ILE A 535 21.64 -6.38 3.57
C ILE A 535 22.06 -7.41 2.52
N LYS A 536 22.66 -6.96 1.40
CA LYS A 536 23.09 -7.86 0.31
C LYS A 536 24.09 -8.92 0.76
N GLU A 537 24.99 -8.60 1.68
CA GLU A 537 25.93 -9.57 2.27
C GLU A 537 25.21 -10.78 2.92
N TYR A 538 23.97 -10.60 3.36
CA TYR A 538 23.14 -11.64 3.98
C TYR A 538 22.17 -12.35 3.02
N LEU A 539 22.00 -11.85 1.79
CA LEU A 539 21.10 -12.42 0.79
C LEU A 539 21.74 -13.51 -0.07
N HIS A 540 23.04 -13.76 0.09
CA HIS A 540 23.80 -14.77 -0.64
C HIS A 540 23.75 -16.17 0.00
#